data_AF-A0A1F7ABM6-F1
#
_entry.id   AF-A0A1F7ABM6-F1
#
_cell.length_a   1.000
_cell.length_b   1.000
_cell.length_c   1.000
_cell.angle_alpha   90.00
_cell.angle_beta   90.00
_cell.angle_gamma   90.00
#
_symmetry.space_group_name_H-M   'P 1'
#
loop_
_entity.id
_entity.type
_entity.pdbx_description
1 polymer ?
#
loop_
_entity_poly.entity_id
_entity_poly.type
_entity_poly.pdbx_seq_one_letter_code
_entity_poly.pdbx_strand_id
1 'polypeptide(L)'
;MSDQRETTELEQLEKLILNIKGLEMDGDRKNALKERVLMKVGRARGEEPSTYFGSLIMAIRKVVSLVKLNMREKVVLKERIFALMDESSQRRFFFSNFLVFSRKLASIAMIFVLIFGFLTFWTVQTGVVRAATFTTLDSFDGIVLIKRGRGFVLARDGMNLKEGDRVVTANSSGAVIRYFDDSVSRLASDTDIVINKLYNPEDASVSSYVEVSLKNGTVWSKVLNLVEENSSFVVKVASTTASARRAAFNIELHGDMVEVGVFNHTVDFSAGESVDKVMSGEKIVVNVSSNDSGQKTKINDREKHDKWVSSNLESDRQYVNEVEERFLAAKLNALGIEKTSDVSFDKSLGENTVLLLTFDNVKQAQIELDLAERNFIAAQVKLTDVNLTEEERAGAESKFDEFGREMREFYQLIDDVSATDNEYADELSTYAEGKIMAHKKDLSVVLPDSPVYKARQMVDDLEFLVAEDDMEIASIKNSQAAEKLAVAEEVVGRGDLGLASEVLDDYKNDVTDAITMIDSLIEESDDKEKLVENVTENIGLLDTVSELSVAVDEVKSEVVELAKEAGMEDVNGVVLEPVDAGSEGDENENSSDGGGESENGNSDEIANPEPKSERLIDGPFGIKIKGDKPLSPLLQEIE
;
A
#
# COMPACT_ATOMS: atom_id res chain seq x y z
N MET A 1 -5.85 -53.04 2.31
CA MET A 1 -6.19 -52.13 1.20
C MET A 1 -5.04 -51.18 0.82
N SER A 2 -4.05 -50.93 1.70
CA SER A 2 -2.84 -50.15 1.37
C SER A 2 -1.91 -50.86 0.37
N ASP A 3 -1.58 -52.14 0.60
CA ASP A 3 -0.66 -52.92 -0.26
C ASP A 3 -1.12 -53.12 -1.72
N GLN A 4 -2.43 -53.19 -1.96
CA GLN A 4 -2.96 -53.32 -3.32
C GLN A 4 -2.96 -51.99 -4.09
N ARG A 5 -2.89 -50.84 -3.39
CA ARG A 5 -2.78 -49.52 -4.02
C ARG A 5 -1.37 -49.26 -4.54
N GLU A 6 -0.35 -49.50 -3.70
CA GLU A 6 1.06 -49.33 -4.10
C GLU A 6 1.46 -50.19 -5.30
N THR A 7 0.98 -51.43 -5.34
CA THR A 7 1.28 -52.36 -6.45
C THR A 7 0.67 -51.93 -7.79
N THR A 8 -0.45 -51.20 -7.77
CA THR A 8 -1.15 -50.76 -8.99
C THR A 8 -0.51 -49.51 -9.60
N GLU A 9 -0.07 -48.55 -8.79
CA GLU A 9 0.59 -47.32 -9.27
C GLU A 9 2.00 -47.61 -9.83
N LEU A 10 2.71 -48.57 -9.25
CA LEU A 10 4.02 -49.04 -9.71
C LEU A 10 3.97 -49.78 -11.06
N GLU A 11 2.97 -50.64 -11.27
CA GLU A 11 2.76 -51.32 -12.58
C GLU A 11 2.45 -50.32 -13.70
N GLN A 12 1.77 -49.21 -13.38
CA GLN A 12 1.47 -48.15 -14.34
C GLN A 12 2.74 -47.39 -14.72
N LEU A 13 3.56 -46.99 -13.73
CA LEU A 13 4.83 -46.30 -13.96
C LEU A 13 5.82 -47.16 -14.78
N GLU A 14 5.89 -48.46 -14.51
CA GLU A 14 6.72 -49.41 -15.26
C GLU A 14 6.26 -49.55 -16.72
N LYS A 15 4.94 -49.65 -16.95
CA LYS A 15 4.33 -49.64 -18.30
C LYS A 15 4.60 -48.34 -19.06
N LEU A 16 4.75 -47.21 -18.38
CA LEU A 16 5.03 -45.91 -18.99
C LEU A 16 6.47 -45.76 -19.43
N ILE A 17 7.42 -46.16 -18.58
CA ILE A 17 8.84 -46.22 -18.94
C ILE A 17 9.04 -47.19 -20.13
N LEU A 18 8.28 -48.29 -20.15
CA LEU A 18 8.23 -49.23 -21.28
C LEU A 18 7.62 -48.63 -22.56
N ASN A 19 6.72 -47.65 -22.45
CA ASN A 19 6.00 -47.01 -23.55
C ASN A 19 6.57 -45.66 -24.02
N ILE A 20 7.80 -45.30 -23.61
CA ILE A 20 8.59 -44.22 -24.23
C ILE A 20 8.99 -44.67 -25.66
N LYS A 21 8.02 -44.85 -26.54
CA LYS A 21 8.18 -45.37 -27.90
C LYS A 21 8.38 -44.29 -28.96
N GLY A 22 8.46 -43.02 -28.56
CA GLY A 22 8.53 -41.87 -29.49
C GLY A 22 9.69 -40.90 -29.28
N LEU A 23 10.60 -41.15 -28.33
CA LEU A 23 11.88 -40.43 -28.31
C LEU A 23 12.79 -41.06 -29.36
N GLU A 24 13.32 -40.27 -30.30
CA GLU A 24 14.33 -40.71 -31.27
C GLU A 24 15.69 -40.86 -30.58
N MET A 25 15.73 -41.77 -29.61
CA MET A 25 16.97 -42.16 -28.94
C MET A 25 17.45 -43.47 -29.54
N ASP A 26 18.76 -43.58 -29.75
CA ASP A 26 19.43 -44.85 -30.00
C ASP A 26 19.01 -45.89 -28.93
N GLY A 27 18.86 -47.15 -29.36
CA GLY A 27 18.38 -48.26 -28.54
C GLY A 27 19.20 -48.46 -27.27
N ASP A 28 20.51 -48.22 -27.32
CA ASP A 28 21.40 -48.39 -26.17
C ASP A 28 21.20 -47.28 -25.13
N ARG A 29 21.10 -46.03 -25.59
CA ARG A 29 20.73 -44.89 -24.72
C ARG A 29 19.36 -45.07 -24.08
N LYS A 30 18.38 -45.57 -24.83
CA LYS A 30 17.02 -45.83 -24.35
C LYS A 30 16.99 -46.91 -23.27
N ASN A 31 17.73 -48.00 -23.47
CA ASN A 31 17.83 -49.07 -22.48
C ASN A 31 18.59 -48.63 -21.23
N ALA A 32 19.67 -47.85 -21.37
CA ALA A 32 20.40 -47.28 -20.23
C ALA A 32 19.54 -46.30 -19.41
N LEU A 33 18.69 -45.50 -20.07
CA LEU A 33 17.73 -44.62 -19.41
C LEU A 33 16.74 -45.42 -18.59
N LYS A 34 16.15 -46.44 -19.22
CA LYS A 34 15.14 -47.32 -18.65
C LYS A 34 15.66 -48.07 -17.44
N GLU A 35 16.86 -48.64 -17.52
CA GLU A 35 17.48 -49.39 -16.44
C GLU A 35 17.84 -48.50 -15.25
N ARG A 36 18.29 -47.25 -15.49
CA ARG A 36 18.60 -46.29 -14.41
C ARG A 36 17.35 -45.74 -13.72
N VAL A 37 16.27 -45.48 -14.46
CA VAL A 37 14.99 -45.05 -13.87
C VAL A 37 14.41 -46.18 -13.03
N LEU A 38 14.32 -47.40 -13.57
CA LEU A 38 13.77 -48.55 -12.86
C LEU A 38 14.54 -48.91 -11.59
N MET A 39 15.88 -48.86 -11.63
CA MET A 39 16.72 -49.16 -10.47
C MET A 39 16.56 -48.11 -9.35
N LYS A 40 16.29 -46.85 -9.68
CA LYS A 40 16.05 -45.79 -8.70
C LYS A 40 14.64 -45.82 -8.13
N VAL A 41 13.63 -46.04 -8.98
CA VAL A 41 12.24 -46.26 -8.54
C VAL A 41 12.13 -47.47 -7.61
N GLY A 42 12.85 -48.56 -7.91
CA GLY A 42 12.87 -49.75 -7.07
C GLY A 42 13.51 -49.56 -5.69
N ARG A 43 14.38 -48.54 -5.51
CA ARG A 43 15.01 -48.22 -4.21
C ARG A 43 14.16 -47.31 -3.33
N ALA A 44 13.28 -46.51 -3.92
CA ALA A 44 12.34 -45.62 -3.21
C ALA A 44 11.16 -46.36 -2.55
N ARG A 45 11.03 -47.67 -2.80
CA ARG A 45 9.90 -48.55 -2.48
C ARG A 45 9.64 -48.79 -0.96
N GLY A 46 10.23 -48.01 -0.07
CA GLY A 46 10.09 -48.13 1.38
C GLY A 46 9.99 -46.81 2.13
N GLU A 47 9.82 -45.69 1.43
CA GLU A 47 9.72 -44.34 2.02
C GLU A 47 8.28 -43.83 1.98
N GLU A 48 7.92 -42.90 2.89
CA GLU A 48 6.57 -42.35 2.98
C GLU A 48 6.12 -41.66 1.67
N PRO A 49 4.80 -41.54 1.39
CA PRO A 49 4.28 -41.10 0.09
C PRO A 49 4.79 -39.72 -0.39
N SER A 50 5.03 -38.78 0.53
CA SER A 50 5.60 -37.45 0.23
C SER A 50 7.08 -37.54 -0.16
N THR A 51 7.83 -38.46 0.46
CA THR A 51 9.26 -38.72 0.20
C THR A 51 9.47 -39.51 -1.10
N TYR A 52 8.58 -40.47 -1.38
CA TYR A 52 8.61 -41.29 -2.60
C TYR A 52 8.58 -40.44 -3.87
N PHE A 53 7.68 -39.44 -3.94
CA PHE A 53 7.59 -38.58 -5.12
C PHE A 53 8.83 -37.69 -5.28
N GLY A 54 9.39 -37.15 -4.19
CA GLY A 54 10.66 -36.41 -4.24
C GLY A 54 11.81 -37.26 -4.79
N SER A 55 11.89 -38.53 -4.39
CA SER A 55 12.91 -39.46 -4.89
C SER A 55 12.73 -39.80 -6.38
N LEU A 56 11.48 -39.94 -6.85
CA LEU A 56 11.14 -40.18 -8.25
C LEU A 56 11.51 -38.97 -9.11
N ILE A 57 11.17 -37.77 -8.64
CA ILE A 57 11.51 -36.50 -9.30
C ILE A 57 13.03 -36.36 -9.43
N MET A 58 13.78 -36.61 -8.35
CA MET A 58 15.26 -36.63 -8.36
C MET A 58 15.83 -37.69 -9.32
N ALA A 59 15.17 -38.84 -9.44
CA ALA A 59 15.55 -39.87 -10.41
C ALA A 59 15.35 -39.39 -11.85
N ILE A 60 14.19 -38.78 -12.14
CA ILE A 60 13.87 -38.23 -13.46
C ILE A 60 14.81 -37.07 -13.80
N ARG A 61 15.06 -36.11 -12.90
CA ARG A 61 15.98 -34.97 -13.12
C ARG A 61 17.39 -35.45 -13.46
N LYS A 62 17.92 -36.40 -12.70
CA LYS A 62 19.26 -36.99 -12.95
C LYS A 62 19.31 -37.75 -14.29
N VAL A 63 18.21 -38.30 -14.74
CA VAL A 63 18.10 -39.06 -15.97
C VAL A 63 17.99 -38.11 -17.18
N VAL A 64 17.19 -37.05 -17.05
CA VAL A 64 17.02 -36.00 -18.05
C VAL A 64 18.31 -35.19 -18.22
N SER A 65 19.03 -34.85 -17.15
CA SER A 65 20.30 -34.11 -17.25
C SER A 65 21.41 -34.88 -17.96
N LEU A 66 21.32 -36.22 -17.98
CA LEU A 66 22.28 -37.08 -18.66
C LEU A 66 21.98 -37.26 -20.16
N VAL A 67 20.85 -36.76 -20.64
CA VAL A 67 20.43 -36.88 -22.04
C VAL A 67 20.19 -35.50 -22.62
N LYS A 68 20.95 -35.13 -23.66
CA LYS A 68 20.61 -33.96 -24.49
C LYS A 68 19.31 -34.25 -25.25
N LEU A 69 18.19 -33.82 -24.68
CA LEU A 69 16.88 -33.84 -25.34
C LEU A 69 16.71 -32.57 -26.17
N ASN A 70 16.24 -32.72 -27.41
CA ASN A 70 15.82 -31.58 -28.22
C ASN A 70 14.49 -30.99 -27.68
N MET A 71 14.11 -29.80 -28.15
CA MET A 71 12.94 -29.11 -27.58
C MET A 71 11.62 -29.90 -27.76
N ARG A 72 11.44 -30.63 -28.87
CA ARG A 72 10.26 -31.48 -29.08
C ARG A 72 10.21 -32.63 -28.09
N GLU A 73 11.33 -33.27 -27.82
CA GLU A 73 11.42 -34.39 -26.88
C GLU A 73 11.13 -33.95 -25.44
N LYS A 74 11.60 -32.76 -25.05
CA LYS A 74 11.26 -32.12 -23.78
C LYS A 74 9.75 -31.90 -23.65
N VAL A 75 9.10 -31.38 -24.69
CA VAL A 75 7.65 -31.16 -24.72
C VAL A 75 6.87 -32.46 -24.62
N VAL A 76 7.24 -33.51 -25.37
CA VAL A 76 6.56 -34.81 -25.33
C VAL A 76 6.72 -35.51 -23.97
N LEU A 77 7.91 -35.38 -23.35
CA LEU A 77 8.13 -35.90 -22.00
C LEU A 77 7.27 -35.17 -20.97
N LYS A 78 7.19 -33.83 -21.07
CA LYS A 78 6.34 -32.97 -20.24
C LYS A 78 4.87 -33.35 -20.36
N GLU A 79 4.34 -33.47 -21.57
CA GLU A 79 2.94 -33.85 -21.83
C GLU A 79 2.59 -35.21 -21.20
N ARG A 80 3.50 -36.19 -21.31
CA ARG A 80 3.29 -37.53 -20.74
C ARG A 80 3.34 -37.57 -19.22
N ILE A 81 4.14 -36.72 -18.57
CA ILE A 81 4.19 -36.65 -17.10
C ILE A 81 2.90 -36.00 -16.57
N PHE A 82 2.45 -34.91 -17.18
CA PHE A 82 1.21 -34.23 -16.77
C PHE A 82 -0.04 -35.11 -16.95
N ALA A 83 -0.13 -35.85 -18.06
CA ALA A 83 -1.26 -36.76 -18.30
C ALA A 83 -1.42 -37.82 -17.19
N LEU A 84 -0.36 -38.14 -16.46
CA LEU A 84 -0.38 -39.11 -15.36
C LEU A 84 -0.80 -38.52 -14.02
N MET A 85 -0.39 -37.28 -13.77
CA MET A 85 -0.79 -36.57 -12.55
C MET A 85 -2.27 -36.22 -12.57
N ASP A 86 -2.80 -35.84 -13.73
CA ASP A 86 -4.21 -35.52 -13.87
C ASP A 86 -5.10 -36.78 -13.69
N GLU A 87 -4.56 -37.97 -14.02
CA GLU A 87 -5.24 -39.25 -13.83
C GLU A 87 -5.37 -39.67 -12.35
N SER A 88 -4.48 -39.21 -11.46
CA SER A 88 -4.53 -39.51 -10.02
C SER A 88 -5.34 -38.49 -9.21
N SER A 89 -5.38 -37.22 -9.63
CA SER A 89 -6.10 -36.14 -8.93
C SER A 89 -7.60 -36.10 -9.25
N GLN A 90 -8.02 -36.36 -10.50
CA GLN A 90 -9.42 -36.19 -10.92
C GLN A 90 -10.36 -37.40 -10.67
N ARG A 91 -9.86 -38.52 -10.12
CA ARG A 91 -10.65 -39.76 -9.96
C ARG A 91 -11.80 -39.69 -8.94
N ARG A 92 -12.01 -38.57 -8.23
CA ARG A 92 -13.19 -38.39 -7.36
C ARG A 92 -14.44 -37.81 -8.03
N PHE A 93 -14.38 -37.22 -9.22
CA PHE A 93 -15.55 -36.50 -9.77
C PHE A 93 -16.09 -37.00 -11.12
N PHE A 94 -15.27 -37.54 -12.02
CA PHE A 94 -15.70 -37.72 -13.43
C PHE A 94 -15.92 -39.17 -13.94
N PHE A 95 -15.56 -40.21 -13.21
CA PHE A 95 -15.36 -41.53 -13.83
C PHE A 95 -16.51 -42.56 -13.83
N SER A 96 -17.73 -42.24 -13.39
CA SER A 96 -18.85 -43.21 -13.52
C SER A 96 -19.63 -43.12 -14.85
N ASN A 97 -19.53 -42.02 -15.62
CA ASN A 97 -20.35 -41.84 -16.83
C ASN A 97 -19.58 -41.63 -18.15
N PHE A 98 -18.26 -41.40 -18.15
CA PHE A 98 -17.55 -41.00 -19.37
C PHE A 98 -17.04 -42.16 -20.25
N LEU A 99 -16.90 -43.37 -19.70
CA LEU A 99 -16.21 -44.51 -20.35
C LEU A 99 -17.08 -45.41 -21.26
N VAL A 100 -18.16 -44.88 -21.84
CA VAL A 100 -18.93 -45.60 -22.88
C VAL A 100 -18.89 -44.90 -24.25
N PHE A 101 -18.30 -43.71 -24.37
CA PHE A 101 -18.38 -42.93 -25.61
C PHE A 101 -17.18 -43.14 -26.56
N SER A 102 -17.51 -43.47 -27.80
CA SER A 102 -16.69 -44.16 -28.82
C SER A 102 -15.37 -43.48 -29.29
N ARG A 103 -14.50 -44.31 -29.90
CA ARG A 103 -13.18 -44.00 -30.52
C ARG A 103 -13.10 -42.78 -31.44
N LYS A 104 -14.22 -42.20 -31.88
CA LYS A 104 -14.24 -40.98 -32.72
C LYS A 104 -14.20 -39.67 -31.91
N LEU A 105 -14.60 -39.69 -30.64
CA LEU A 105 -14.42 -38.54 -29.75
C LEU A 105 -13.00 -38.47 -29.19
N ALA A 106 -12.26 -39.57 -29.13
CA ALA A 106 -10.87 -39.57 -28.62
C ALA A 106 -9.94 -38.64 -29.42
N SER A 107 -10.09 -38.58 -30.75
CA SER A 107 -9.32 -37.66 -31.60
C SER A 107 -9.72 -36.19 -31.43
N ILE A 108 -11.02 -35.91 -31.20
CA ILE A 108 -11.51 -34.56 -30.93
C ILE A 108 -11.07 -34.12 -29.53
N ALA A 109 -11.14 -35.01 -28.54
CA ALA A 109 -10.65 -34.79 -27.19
C ALA A 109 -9.12 -34.58 -27.16
N MET A 110 -8.35 -35.26 -27.99
CA MET A 110 -6.90 -35.06 -28.07
C MET A 110 -6.52 -33.71 -28.69
N ILE A 111 -7.26 -33.27 -29.72
CA ILE A 111 -7.12 -31.92 -30.27
C ILE A 111 -7.58 -30.89 -29.23
N PHE A 112 -8.66 -31.17 -28.51
CA PHE A 112 -9.12 -30.32 -27.42
C PHE A 112 -8.07 -30.24 -26.32
N VAL A 113 -7.46 -31.34 -25.89
CA VAL A 113 -6.39 -31.38 -24.87
C VAL A 113 -5.10 -30.75 -25.37
N LEU A 114 -4.77 -30.84 -26.66
CA LEU A 114 -3.62 -30.12 -27.22
C LEU A 114 -3.87 -28.62 -27.31
N ILE A 115 -5.07 -28.20 -27.71
CA ILE A 115 -5.45 -26.78 -27.78
C ILE A 115 -5.62 -26.21 -26.37
N PHE A 116 -6.32 -26.89 -25.47
CA PHE A 116 -6.48 -26.50 -24.07
C PHE A 116 -5.16 -26.58 -23.32
N GLY A 117 -4.36 -27.62 -23.49
CA GLY A 117 -3.05 -27.76 -22.84
C GLY A 117 -2.03 -26.73 -23.33
N PHE A 118 -2.13 -26.28 -24.59
CA PHE A 118 -1.32 -25.17 -25.09
C PHE A 118 -1.85 -23.80 -24.61
N LEU A 119 -3.17 -23.65 -24.46
CA LEU A 119 -3.80 -22.41 -23.97
C LEU A 119 -3.71 -22.25 -22.44
N THR A 120 -3.77 -23.31 -21.64
CA THR A 120 -3.67 -23.25 -20.17
C THR A 120 -2.24 -22.97 -19.70
N PHE A 121 -1.23 -23.24 -20.54
CA PHE A 121 0.17 -22.97 -20.22
C PHE A 121 0.60 -21.54 -20.50
N TRP A 122 -0.18 -20.75 -21.26
CA TRP A 122 0.31 -19.45 -21.70
C TRP A 122 0.29 -18.40 -20.58
N THR A 123 -0.60 -18.47 -19.60
CA THR A 123 -0.60 -17.48 -18.50
C THR A 123 -1.29 -18.06 -17.26
N VAL A 124 -0.61 -18.97 -16.53
CA VAL A 124 -0.88 -19.03 -15.09
C VAL A 124 -0.11 -17.85 -14.50
N GLN A 125 -0.61 -16.63 -14.72
CA GLN A 125 -0.24 -15.51 -13.87
C GLN A 125 -0.77 -15.87 -12.49
N THR A 126 0.09 -16.45 -11.65
CA THR A 126 -0.16 -16.65 -10.22
C THR A 126 -0.16 -15.33 -9.46
N GLY A 127 0.08 -14.21 -10.14
CA GLY A 127 -0.15 -12.88 -9.61
C GLY A 127 -1.55 -12.81 -9.01
N VAL A 128 -1.60 -12.44 -7.73
CA VAL A 128 -2.85 -12.22 -7.01
C VAL A 128 -3.63 -11.15 -7.78
N VAL A 129 -4.65 -11.58 -8.54
CA VAL A 129 -5.52 -10.64 -9.24
C VAL A 129 -6.29 -9.88 -8.17
N ARG A 130 -5.79 -8.70 -7.79
CA ARG A 130 -6.55 -7.78 -6.96
C ARG A 130 -7.81 -7.42 -7.74
N ALA A 131 -8.97 -7.64 -7.13
CA ALA A 131 -10.20 -7.13 -7.70
C ALA A 131 -10.01 -5.62 -7.92
N ALA A 132 -10.29 -5.13 -9.14
CA ALA A 132 -10.19 -3.71 -9.44
C ALA A 132 -10.94 -2.92 -8.36
N THR A 133 -10.22 -2.14 -7.57
CA THR A 133 -10.79 -1.25 -6.57
C THR A 133 -11.38 -0.06 -7.33
N PHE A 134 -12.60 0.30 -6.99
CA PHE A 134 -13.28 1.46 -7.58
C PHE A 134 -13.39 2.56 -6.54
N THR A 135 -13.29 3.82 -6.96
CA THR A 135 -13.69 4.94 -6.11
C THR A 135 -15.20 4.88 -5.90
N THR A 136 -15.62 4.90 -4.63
CA THR A 136 -17.01 4.71 -4.23
C THR A 136 -17.43 5.74 -3.19
N LEU A 137 -18.72 6.10 -3.22
CA LEU A 137 -19.38 6.73 -2.09
C LEU A 137 -19.69 5.63 -1.07
N ASP A 138 -18.89 5.56 -0.03
CA ASP A 138 -18.89 4.45 0.92
C ASP A 138 -20.09 4.53 1.87
N SER A 139 -20.28 5.70 2.50
CA SER A 139 -21.45 6.03 3.32
C SER A 139 -21.79 7.52 3.23
N PHE A 140 -23.01 7.90 3.60
CA PHE A 140 -23.42 9.30 3.72
C PHE A 140 -24.56 9.48 4.72
N ASP A 141 -24.72 10.70 5.21
CA ASP A 141 -25.86 11.13 6.04
C ASP A 141 -26.51 12.37 5.40
N GLY A 142 -27.82 12.51 5.57
CA GLY A 142 -28.61 13.61 5.01
C GLY A 142 -28.76 13.56 3.48
N ILE A 143 -28.75 14.74 2.86
CA ILE A 143 -28.94 14.90 1.41
C ILE A 143 -27.58 15.10 0.76
N VAL A 144 -27.18 14.12 -0.06
CA VAL A 144 -25.97 14.19 -0.88
C VAL A 144 -26.34 14.04 -2.34
N LEU A 145 -25.86 14.97 -3.16
CA LEU A 145 -26.13 15.02 -4.59
C LEU A 145 -24.83 14.79 -5.37
N ILE A 146 -24.90 13.89 -6.36
CA ILE A 146 -23.81 13.63 -7.29
C ILE A 146 -24.18 14.27 -8.63
N LYS A 147 -23.44 15.32 -9.01
CA LYS A 147 -23.57 15.92 -10.34
C LYS A 147 -22.70 15.14 -11.32
N ARG A 148 -23.36 14.54 -12.31
CA ARG A 148 -22.73 13.78 -13.39
C ARG A 148 -23.18 14.36 -14.74
N GLY A 149 -22.25 14.96 -15.47
CA GLY A 149 -22.57 15.71 -16.68
C GLY A 149 -23.50 16.90 -16.41
N ARG A 150 -24.72 16.85 -16.95
CA ARG A 150 -25.72 17.94 -16.80
C ARG A 150 -26.76 17.72 -15.70
N GLY A 151 -26.82 16.52 -15.12
CA GLY A 151 -27.83 16.16 -14.12
C GLY A 151 -27.25 16.00 -12.71
N PHE A 152 -28.12 16.11 -11.72
CA PHE A 152 -27.87 15.68 -10.34
C PHE A 152 -28.58 14.36 -10.09
N VAL A 153 -27.91 13.46 -9.38
CA VAL A 153 -28.46 12.17 -8.94
C VAL A 153 -28.31 12.12 -7.43
N LEU A 154 -29.33 11.61 -6.74
CA LEU A 154 -29.25 11.38 -5.30
C LEU A 154 -28.21 10.28 -5.01
N ALA A 155 -27.37 10.53 -4.01
CA ALA A 155 -26.40 9.56 -3.49
C ALA A 155 -27.03 8.23 -3.10
N ARG A 156 -26.25 7.16 -3.21
CA ARG A 156 -26.57 5.80 -2.74
C ARG A 156 -25.31 5.16 -2.20
N ASP A 157 -25.46 4.32 -1.18
CA ASP A 157 -24.33 3.59 -0.60
C ASP A 157 -23.68 2.68 -1.66
N GLY A 158 -22.35 2.66 -1.68
CA GLY A 158 -21.55 1.91 -2.65
C GLY A 158 -21.63 2.45 -4.08
N MET A 159 -22.13 3.67 -4.29
CA MET A 159 -22.20 4.24 -5.64
C MET A 159 -20.80 4.51 -6.19
N ASN A 160 -20.47 3.89 -7.33
CA ASN A 160 -19.20 4.17 -8.03
C ASN A 160 -19.15 5.63 -8.50
N LEU A 161 -18.08 6.30 -8.10
CA LEU A 161 -17.72 7.64 -8.53
C LEU A 161 -16.65 7.57 -9.62
N LYS A 162 -16.64 8.58 -10.50
CA LYS A 162 -15.76 8.66 -11.66
C LYS A 162 -15.15 10.05 -11.76
N GLU A 163 -14.09 10.16 -12.55
CA GLU A 163 -13.56 11.46 -12.96
C GLU A 163 -14.67 12.36 -13.54
N GLY A 164 -14.64 13.63 -13.13
CA GLY A 164 -15.63 14.64 -13.49
C GLY A 164 -16.91 14.63 -12.65
N ASP A 165 -17.12 13.65 -11.77
CA ASP A 165 -18.22 13.71 -10.81
C ASP A 165 -17.98 14.81 -9.78
N ARG A 166 -19.06 15.51 -9.41
CA ARG A 166 -19.06 16.51 -8.34
C ARG A 166 -19.99 16.06 -7.22
N VAL A 167 -19.46 15.95 -6.00
CA VAL A 167 -20.18 15.50 -4.81
C VAL A 167 -20.52 16.72 -3.97
N VAL A 168 -21.80 16.89 -3.65
CA VAL A 168 -22.30 18.03 -2.90
C VAL A 168 -23.08 17.53 -1.69
N THR A 169 -22.65 17.89 -0.49
CA THR A 169 -23.38 17.65 0.76
C THR A 169 -24.23 18.88 1.08
N ALA A 170 -25.50 18.67 1.45
CA ALA A 170 -26.36 19.75 1.92
C ALA A 170 -26.03 20.13 3.38
N ASN A 171 -26.81 21.05 3.94
CA ASN A 171 -26.77 21.38 5.36
C ASN A 171 -27.10 20.12 6.19
N SER A 172 -26.39 19.93 7.30
CA SER A 172 -26.56 18.80 8.24
C SER A 172 -26.45 17.44 7.53
N SER A 173 -25.63 17.39 6.48
CA SER A 173 -25.33 16.19 5.70
C SER A 173 -23.83 15.94 5.70
N GLY A 174 -23.41 14.72 5.35
CA GLY A 174 -22.01 14.34 5.27
C GLY A 174 -21.83 13.18 4.31
N ALA A 175 -20.62 12.97 3.82
CA ALA A 175 -20.31 11.89 2.89
C ALA A 175 -18.92 11.33 3.14
N VAL A 176 -18.74 10.03 2.93
CA VAL A 176 -17.45 9.34 2.96
C VAL A 176 -17.17 8.79 1.57
N ILE A 177 -16.06 9.21 0.99
CA ILE A 177 -15.58 8.74 -0.31
C ILE A 177 -14.36 7.89 -0.07
N ARG A 178 -14.43 6.63 -0.50
CA ARG A 178 -13.31 5.71 -0.50
C ARG A 178 -12.75 5.63 -1.92
N TYR A 179 -11.46 5.91 -2.07
CA TYR A 179 -10.78 5.88 -3.35
C TYR A 179 -10.22 4.48 -3.63
N PHE A 180 -9.79 4.26 -4.87
CA PHE A 180 -9.29 2.96 -5.32
C PHE A 180 -7.91 2.62 -4.71
N ASP A 181 -7.17 3.61 -4.22
CA ASP A 181 -5.88 3.50 -3.55
C ASP A 181 -6.00 3.25 -2.04
N ASP A 182 -7.21 3.00 -1.56
CA ASP A 182 -7.58 2.91 -0.14
C ASP A 182 -7.47 4.22 0.66
N SER A 183 -7.21 5.36 0.02
CA SER A 183 -7.41 6.67 0.65
C SER A 183 -8.90 6.91 0.93
N VAL A 184 -9.21 7.78 1.89
CA VAL A 184 -10.59 8.17 2.23
C VAL A 184 -10.71 9.68 2.43
N SER A 185 -11.77 10.27 1.89
CA SER A 185 -12.18 11.65 2.19
C SER A 185 -13.53 11.66 2.89
N ARG A 186 -13.63 12.38 4.02
CA ARG A 186 -14.88 12.63 4.73
C ARG A 186 -15.28 14.09 4.57
N LEU A 187 -16.44 14.31 3.97
CA LEU A 187 -16.99 15.62 3.65
C LEU A 187 -17.91 16.06 4.78
N ALA A 188 -17.67 17.26 5.30
CA ALA A 188 -18.58 17.91 6.24
C ALA A 188 -19.88 18.37 5.55
N SER A 189 -20.74 19.08 6.29
CA SER A 189 -21.92 19.73 5.73
C SER A 189 -21.56 20.91 4.83
N ASP A 190 -22.43 21.20 3.86
CA ASP A 190 -22.25 22.30 2.90
C ASP A 190 -20.92 22.23 2.11
N THR A 191 -20.43 21.02 1.90
CA THR A 191 -19.18 20.73 1.21
C THR A 191 -19.44 20.36 -0.25
N ASP A 192 -18.59 20.89 -1.13
CA ASP A 192 -18.67 20.70 -2.58
C ASP A 192 -17.29 20.34 -3.13
N ILE A 193 -17.16 19.13 -3.67
CA ILE A 193 -15.91 18.66 -4.27
C ILE A 193 -16.10 18.16 -5.70
N VAL A 194 -15.03 18.16 -6.48
CA VAL A 194 -14.97 17.59 -7.83
C VAL A 194 -13.84 16.58 -7.90
N ILE A 195 -14.11 15.38 -8.37
CA ILE A 195 -13.07 14.38 -8.64
C ILE A 195 -12.45 14.72 -9.99
N ASN A 196 -11.23 15.25 -10.00
CA ASN A 196 -10.59 15.71 -11.23
C ASN A 196 -9.90 14.55 -11.96
N LYS A 197 -9.18 13.70 -11.22
CA LYS A 197 -8.37 12.61 -11.78
C LYS A 197 -8.37 11.40 -10.85
N LEU A 198 -8.52 10.22 -11.43
CA LEU A 198 -8.43 8.90 -10.81
C LEU A 198 -7.57 8.05 -11.74
N TYR A 199 -6.26 8.12 -11.57
CA TYR A 199 -5.31 7.45 -12.44
C TYR A 199 -4.62 6.29 -11.73
N ASN A 200 -4.80 5.11 -12.29
CA ASN A 200 -4.12 3.87 -11.93
C ASN A 200 -3.52 3.32 -13.23
N PRO A 201 -2.19 3.31 -13.42
CA PRO A 201 -1.60 2.76 -14.63
C PRO A 201 -2.02 1.29 -14.78
N GLU A 202 -2.51 0.88 -15.96
CA GLU A 202 -3.01 -0.49 -16.17
C GLU A 202 -1.95 -1.57 -15.87
N ASP A 203 -0.67 -1.22 -15.91
CA ASP A 203 0.47 -2.11 -15.68
C ASP A 203 1.15 -1.97 -14.31
N ALA A 204 0.84 -0.93 -13.51
CA ALA A 204 1.48 -0.69 -12.21
C ALA A 204 0.44 -0.78 -11.09
N SER A 205 0.30 -1.97 -10.50
CA SER A 205 -0.67 -2.22 -9.41
C SER A 205 -0.41 -1.41 -8.12
N VAL A 206 0.72 -0.71 -8.04
CA VAL A 206 1.19 -0.05 -6.83
C VAL A 206 1.10 1.47 -6.94
N SER A 207 1.39 2.05 -8.11
CA SER A 207 1.21 3.47 -8.44
C SER A 207 -0.24 3.93 -8.41
N SER A 208 -0.52 5.07 -7.78
CA SER A 208 -1.83 5.72 -7.88
C SER A 208 -1.77 7.23 -7.76
N TYR A 209 -2.56 7.91 -8.59
CA TYR A 209 -2.71 9.35 -8.57
C TYR A 209 -4.18 9.75 -8.45
N VAL A 210 -4.53 10.37 -7.33
CA VAL A 210 -5.87 10.88 -7.04
C VAL A 210 -5.82 12.40 -6.95
N GLU A 211 -6.66 13.09 -7.71
CA GLU A 211 -6.78 14.55 -7.64
C GLU A 211 -8.24 14.97 -7.45
N VAL A 212 -8.49 15.78 -6.42
CA VAL A 212 -9.81 16.30 -6.07
C VAL A 212 -9.76 17.81 -5.91
N SER A 213 -10.78 18.53 -6.37
CA SER A 213 -10.96 19.95 -6.09
C SER A 213 -11.95 20.17 -4.96
N LEU A 214 -11.59 20.91 -3.91
CA LEU A 214 -12.55 21.49 -2.98
C LEU A 214 -13.05 22.83 -3.51
N LYS A 215 -14.37 22.96 -3.69
CA LYS A 215 -15.03 24.18 -4.18
C LYS A 215 -15.65 25.00 -3.05
N ASN A 216 -16.07 24.35 -1.96
CA ASN A 216 -16.59 24.99 -0.75
C ASN A 216 -16.61 23.98 0.41
N GLY A 217 -16.52 24.47 1.65
CA GLY A 217 -16.74 23.68 2.86
C GLY A 217 -15.49 23.01 3.40
N THR A 218 -15.66 21.88 4.08
CA THR A 218 -14.60 21.20 4.84
C THR A 218 -14.49 19.74 4.42
N VAL A 219 -13.25 19.27 4.26
CA VAL A 219 -12.90 17.88 3.92
C VAL A 219 -11.79 17.40 4.84
N TRP A 220 -12.02 16.26 5.49
CA TRP A 220 -10.96 15.47 6.10
C TRP A 220 -10.46 14.45 5.09
N SER A 221 -9.15 14.27 4.97
CA SER A 221 -8.55 13.21 4.14
C SER A 221 -7.58 12.38 4.95
N LYS A 222 -7.72 11.05 4.86
CA LYS A 222 -6.75 10.08 5.33
C LYS A 222 -6.19 9.35 4.10
N VAL A 223 -4.92 9.57 3.85
CA VAL A 223 -4.17 9.00 2.73
C VAL A 223 -3.39 7.80 3.24
N LEU A 224 -3.55 6.67 2.57
CA LEU A 224 -2.91 5.40 2.90
C LEU A 224 -2.18 4.85 1.67
N ASN A 225 -1.18 3.98 1.91
CA ASN A 225 -0.71 3.03 0.91
C ASN A 225 -0.11 3.61 -0.40
N LEU A 226 0.43 4.84 -0.38
CA LEU A 226 1.16 5.41 -1.52
C LEU A 226 2.67 5.23 -1.32
N VAL A 227 3.21 4.14 -1.86
CA VAL A 227 4.62 3.74 -1.68
C VAL A 227 5.52 4.11 -2.86
N GLU A 228 4.99 4.24 -4.08
CA GLU A 228 5.78 4.67 -5.24
C GLU A 228 5.98 6.19 -5.26
N GLU A 229 7.11 6.63 -5.82
CA GLU A 229 7.46 8.04 -5.92
C GLU A 229 6.44 8.85 -6.76
N ASN A 230 5.94 8.27 -7.83
CA ASN A 230 4.95 8.90 -8.71
C ASN A 230 3.52 8.95 -8.09
N SER A 231 3.32 8.32 -6.93
CA SER A 231 2.02 8.24 -6.28
C SER A 231 1.76 9.49 -5.45
N SER A 232 0.55 10.02 -5.56
CA SER A 232 0.17 11.23 -4.84
C SER A 232 -1.35 11.35 -4.70
N PHE A 233 -1.77 11.82 -3.53
CA PHE A 233 -3.13 12.25 -3.25
C PHE A 233 -3.16 13.78 -3.16
N VAL A 234 -3.85 14.41 -4.10
CA VAL A 234 -3.83 15.86 -4.30
C VAL A 234 -5.22 16.46 -4.08
N VAL A 235 -5.30 17.46 -3.20
CA VAL A 235 -6.49 18.28 -3.01
C VAL A 235 -6.21 19.71 -3.45
N LYS A 236 -6.87 20.15 -4.53
CA LYS A 236 -6.83 21.51 -5.05
C LYS A 236 -7.89 22.38 -4.41
N VAL A 237 -7.51 23.54 -3.88
CA VAL A 237 -8.44 24.49 -3.27
C VAL A 237 -8.14 25.88 -3.79
N ALA A 238 -9.07 26.45 -4.55
CA ALA A 238 -8.85 27.71 -5.27
C ALA A 238 -7.54 27.70 -6.10
N SER A 239 -6.53 28.52 -5.77
CA SER A 239 -5.21 28.56 -6.41
C SER A 239 -4.11 27.81 -5.64
N THR A 240 -4.47 27.09 -4.58
CA THR A 240 -3.53 26.32 -3.75
C THR A 240 -3.74 24.82 -3.92
N THR A 241 -2.75 24.05 -3.50
CA THR A 241 -2.76 22.58 -3.59
C THR A 241 -2.19 21.98 -2.31
N ALA A 242 -2.82 20.94 -1.79
CA ALA A 242 -2.28 20.10 -0.73
C ALA A 242 -2.03 18.70 -1.29
N SER A 243 -0.80 18.19 -1.17
CA SER A 243 -0.40 16.86 -1.65
C SER A 243 0.13 16.04 -0.48
N ALA A 244 -0.24 14.76 -0.42
CA ALA A 244 0.29 13.83 0.56
C ALA A 244 0.48 12.43 -0.05
N ARG A 245 1.45 11.70 0.47
CA ARG A 245 1.62 10.25 0.24
C ARG A 245 1.04 9.41 1.37
N ARG A 246 1.17 9.91 2.59
CA ARG A 246 0.62 9.29 3.79
C ARG A 246 0.38 10.41 4.78
N ALA A 247 -0.88 10.71 5.09
CA ALA A 247 -1.22 11.79 6.03
C ALA A 247 -2.67 11.69 6.50
N ALA A 248 -2.96 12.31 7.64
CA ALA A 248 -4.31 12.66 8.04
C ALA A 248 -4.40 14.18 8.16
N PHE A 249 -5.23 14.82 7.35
CA PHE A 249 -5.31 16.28 7.31
C PHE A 249 -6.72 16.78 7.02
N ASN A 250 -7.02 17.97 7.54
CA ASN A 250 -8.25 18.70 7.31
C ASN A 250 -7.98 19.86 6.37
N ILE A 251 -8.85 20.08 5.39
CA ILE A 251 -8.86 21.27 4.56
C ILE A 251 -10.22 21.94 4.66
N GLU A 252 -10.20 23.24 4.94
CA GLU A 252 -11.39 24.09 5.01
C GLU A 252 -11.26 25.28 4.05
N LEU A 253 -12.32 25.55 3.30
CA LEU A 253 -12.47 26.75 2.49
C LEU A 253 -13.63 27.59 3.02
N HIS A 254 -13.30 28.75 3.59
CA HIS A 254 -14.27 29.72 4.12
C HIS A 254 -14.10 31.08 3.43
N GLY A 255 -14.94 31.36 2.43
CA GLY A 255 -14.78 32.54 1.59
C GLY A 255 -13.50 32.45 0.78
N ASP A 256 -12.58 33.39 0.99
CA ASP A 256 -11.25 33.41 0.34
C ASP A 256 -10.15 32.83 1.24
N MET A 257 -10.48 32.33 2.44
CA MET A 257 -9.51 31.74 3.35
C MET A 257 -9.49 30.21 3.19
N VAL A 258 -8.29 29.69 2.96
CA VAL A 258 -8.00 28.25 2.96
C VAL A 258 -7.19 27.94 4.21
N GLU A 259 -7.67 27.00 5.00
CA GLU A 259 -6.94 26.44 6.15
C GLU A 259 -6.65 24.97 5.90
N VAL A 260 -5.39 24.57 6.06
CA VAL A 260 -4.95 23.17 6.00
C VAL A 260 -4.31 22.81 7.33
N GLY A 261 -4.93 21.90 8.09
CA GLY A 261 -4.41 21.39 9.37
C GLY A 261 -3.99 19.94 9.24
N VAL A 262 -2.76 19.62 9.66
CA VAL A 262 -2.18 18.27 9.55
C VAL A 262 -2.14 17.64 10.93
N PHE A 263 -2.69 16.43 11.04
CA PHE A 263 -2.85 15.72 12.31
C PHE A 263 -2.06 14.42 12.39
N ASN A 264 -1.49 13.98 11.26
CA ASN A 264 -0.60 12.84 11.18
C ASN A 264 0.28 12.96 9.93
N HIS A 265 1.59 12.74 10.08
CA HIS A 265 2.61 12.86 9.03
C HIS A 265 2.72 14.26 8.41
N THR A 266 2.95 14.35 7.10
CA THR A 266 3.31 15.59 6.39
C THR A 266 2.41 15.82 5.17
N VAL A 267 2.18 17.09 4.86
CA VAL A 267 1.48 17.54 3.66
C VAL A 267 2.32 18.60 2.96
N ASP A 268 2.57 18.41 1.67
CA ASP A 268 3.17 19.42 0.81
C ASP A 268 2.08 20.39 0.38
N PHE A 269 2.12 21.61 0.92
CA PHE A 269 1.16 22.67 0.60
C PHE A 269 1.78 23.67 -0.37
N SER A 270 1.18 23.85 -1.54
CA SER A 270 1.64 24.79 -2.55
C SER A 270 0.68 25.95 -2.73
N ALA A 271 1.22 27.17 -2.68
CA ALA A 271 0.52 28.42 -2.97
C ALA A 271 1.35 29.26 -3.94
N GLY A 272 1.00 29.22 -5.23
CA GLY A 272 1.81 29.87 -6.27
C GLY A 272 3.09 29.09 -6.58
N GLU A 273 4.24 29.74 -6.44
CA GLU A 273 5.57 29.11 -6.63
C GLU A 273 6.14 28.56 -5.32
N SER A 274 5.55 28.91 -4.17
CA SER A 274 5.97 28.43 -2.86
C SER A 274 5.39 27.04 -2.59
N VAL A 275 6.23 26.17 -2.04
CA VAL A 275 5.85 24.86 -1.48
C VAL A 275 6.30 24.84 -0.03
N ASP A 276 5.33 24.70 0.87
CA ASP A 276 5.53 24.59 2.31
C ASP A 276 5.19 23.19 2.77
N LYS A 277 6.14 22.50 3.40
CA LYS A 277 5.81 21.26 4.11
C LYS A 277 5.13 21.59 5.44
N VAL A 278 3.93 21.08 5.64
CA VAL A 278 3.13 21.25 6.86
C VAL A 278 3.16 19.94 7.62
N MET A 279 3.68 19.96 8.84
CA MET A 279 3.89 18.75 9.64
C MET A 279 2.72 18.48 10.59
N SER A 280 2.69 17.29 11.18
CA SER A 280 1.71 16.94 12.20
C SER A 280 1.70 17.93 13.37
N GLY A 281 0.50 18.33 13.78
CA GLY A 281 0.29 19.35 14.80
C GLY A 281 0.47 20.78 14.29
N GLU A 282 0.63 20.99 12.98
CA GLU A 282 0.72 22.30 12.34
C GLU A 282 -0.46 22.57 11.42
N LYS A 283 -0.72 23.85 11.20
CA LYS A 283 -1.67 24.32 10.21
C LYS A 283 -1.13 25.50 9.44
N ILE A 284 -1.54 25.62 8.18
CA ILE A 284 -1.26 26.78 7.34
C ILE A 284 -2.58 27.44 6.93
N VAL A 285 -2.62 28.77 7.04
CA VAL A 285 -3.78 29.57 6.64
C VAL A 285 -3.37 30.53 5.54
N VAL A 286 -4.08 30.50 4.42
CA VAL A 286 -3.84 31.35 3.25
C VAL A 286 -5.08 32.12 2.88
N ASN A 287 -4.94 33.42 2.66
CA ASN A 287 -5.94 34.19 1.96
C ASN A 287 -5.63 34.18 0.45
N VAL A 288 -6.46 33.46 -0.30
CA VAL A 288 -6.28 33.23 -1.73
C VAL A 288 -6.26 34.55 -2.52
N SER A 289 -6.95 35.57 -2.02
CA SER A 289 -7.03 36.87 -2.69
C SER A 289 -5.78 37.75 -2.50
N SER A 290 -4.90 37.44 -1.54
CA SER A 290 -3.73 38.28 -1.22
C SER A 290 -2.41 37.80 -1.83
N ASN A 291 -2.38 36.68 -2.57
CA ASN A 291 -1.13 36.06 -3.07
C ASN A 291 -0.07 35.86 -1.95
N ASP A 292 -0.52 35.66 -0.71
CA ASP A 292 0.36 35.48 0.45
C ASP A 292 0.85 34.02 0.51
N SER A 293 2.08 33.79 0.97
CA SER A 293 2.68 32.46 1.13
C SER A 293 2.02 31.64 2.25
N GLY A 294 1.12 32.26 3.02
CA GLY A 294 0.41 31.60 4.10
C GLY A 294 1.11 31.73 5.44
N GLN A 295 0.34 31.67 6.51
CA GLN A 295 0.85 31.71 7.87
C GLN A 295 0.80 30.31 8.48
N LYS A 296 1.97 29.71 8.70
CA LYS A 296 2.13 28.43 9.41
C LYS A 296 2.08 28.67 10.93
N THR A 297 1.27 27.90 11.64
CA THR A 297 1.09 27.97 13.10
C THR A 297 0.92 26.58 13.68
N LYS A 298 1.14 26.41 14.99
CA LYS A 298 0.79 25.15 15.68
C LYS A 298 -0.72 25.05 15.90
N ILE A 299 -1.27 23.87 15.67
CA ILE A 299 -2.65 23.51 16.02
C ILE A 299 -2.74 23.53 17.56
N ASN A 300 -3.63 24.35 18.09
CA ASN A 300 -3.80 24.45 19.53
C ASN A 300 -4.62 23.27 20.09
N ASP A 301 -4.55 23.05 21.40
CA ASP A 301 -5.25 21.94 22.04
C ASP A 301 -6.77 21.98 21.83
N ARG A 302 -7.38 23.18 21.75
CA ARG A 302 -8.82 23.29 21.51
C ARG A 302 -9.20 22.75 20.13
N GLU A 303 -8.40 23.03 19.10
CA GLU A 303 -8.60 22.53 17.73
C GLU A 303 -8.37 21.03 17.64
N LYS A 304 -7.34 20.50 18.32
CA LYS A 304 -7.10 19.04 18.41
C LYS A 304 -8.30 18.29 19.02
N HIS A 305 -8.98 18.91 19.98
CA HIS A 305 -10.15 18.35 20.66
C HIS A 305 -11.48 18.78 20.04
N ASP A 306 -11.46 19.40 18.85
CA ASP A 306 -12.70 19.67 18.13
C ASP A 306 -13.45 18.36 17.82
N LYS A 307 -14.78 18.40 17.85
CA LYS A 307 -15.61 17.21 17.65
C LYS A 307 -15.41 16.62 16.26
N TRP A 308 -15.24 17.44 15.23
CA TRP A 308 -14.96 17.00 13.86
C TRP A 308 -13.62 16.28 13.79
N VAL A 309 -12.57 16.89 14.34
CA VAL A 309 -11.21 16.33 14.33
C VAL A 309 -11.16 15.00 15.09
N SER A 310 -11.60 15.00 16.35
CA SER A 310 -11.58 13.80 17.20
C SER A 310 -12.40 12.64 16.63
N SER A 311 -13.57 12.92 16.04
CA SER A 311 -14.39 11.91 15.37
C SER A 311 -13.72 11.34 14.13
N ASN A 312 -13.01 12.16 13.35
CA ASN A 312 -12.29 11.70 12.17
C ASN A 312 -11.06 10.86 12.53
N LEU A 313 -10.29 11.27 13.55
CA LEU A 313 -9.15 10.49 14.03
C LEU A 313 -9.56 9.11 14.55
N GLU A 314 -10.70 9.02 15.25
CA GLU A 314 -11.27 7.73 15.64
C GLU A 314 -11.73 6.92 14.43
N SER A 315 -12.39 7.57 13.46
CA SER A 315 -12.81 6.91 12.22
C SER A 315 -11.62 6.44 11.37
N ASP A 316 -10.49 7.14 11.41
CA ASP A 316 -9.25 6.73 10.74
C ASP A 316 -8.67 5.45 11.35
N ARG A 317 -8.68 5.34 12.69
CA ARG A 317 -8.26 4.10 13.37
C ARG A 317 -9.14 2.91 12.99
N GLN A 318 -10.46 3.10 12.96
CA GLN A 318 -11.39 2.06 12.52
C GLN A 318 -11.16 1.68 11.06
N TYR A 319 -10.98 2.68 10.20
CA TYR A 319 -10.77 2.47 8.77
C TYR A 319 -9.46 1.71 8.47
N VAL A 320 -8.37 2.00 9.20
CA VAL A 320 -7.12 1.24 9.06
C VAL A 320 -7.33 -0.24 9.40
N ASN A 321 -8.05 -0.56 10.48
CA ASN A 321 -8.38 -1.94 10.82
C ASN A 321 -9.23 -2.61 9.73
N GLU A 322 -10.20 -1.90 9.16
CA GLU A 322 -11.01 -2.41 8.04
C GLU A 322 -10.17 -2.67 6.78
N VAL A 323 -9.16 -1.83 6.50
CA VAL A 323 -8.20 -2.03 5.41
C VAL A 323 -7.37 -3.29 5.66
N GLU A 324 -6.87 -3.50 6.88
CA GLU A 324 -6.13 -4.72 7.25
C GLU A 324 -6.98 -5.99 7.10
N GLU A 325 -8.24 -5.96 7.54
CA GLU A 325 -9.18 -7.09 7.37
C GLU A 325 -9.43 -7.39 5.89
N ARG A 326 -9.58 -6.35 5.05
CA ARG A 326 -9.71 -6.51 3.59
C ARG A 326 -8.45 -7.12 2.97
N PHE A 327 -7.27 -6.69 3.40
CA PHE A 327 -6.00 -7.29 2.95
C PHE A 327 -5.88 -8.75 3.38
N LEU A 328 -6.25 -9.08 4.61
CA LEU A 328 -6.26 -10.48 5.06
C LEU A 328 -7.22 -11.33 4.22
N ALA A 329 -8.44 -10.84 3.96
CA ALA A 329 -9.40 -11.52 3.10
C ALA A 329 -8.90 -11.70 1.66
N ALA A 330 -8.23 -10.69 1.11
CA ALA A 330 -7.59 -10.77 -0.20
C ALA A 330 -6.46 -11.82 -0.23
N LYS A 331 -5.62 -11.88 0.82
CA LYS A 331 -4.56 -12.89 0.97
C LYS A 331 -5.13 -14.30 1.10
N LEU A 332 -6.20 -14.50 1.86
CA LEU A 332 -6.91 -15.79 1.95
C LEU A 332 -7.45 -16.24 0.59
N ASN A 333 -8.09 -15.33 -0.15
CA ASN A 333 -8.61 -15.60 -1.49
C ASN A 333 -7.47 -15.95 -2.48
N ALA A 334 -6.37 -15.18 -2.45
CA ALA A 334 -5.19 -15.43 -3.25
C ALA A 334 -4.60 -16.84 -3.03
N LEU A 335 -4.65 -17.32 -1.79
CA LEU A 335 -4.20 -18.66 -1.40
C LEU A 335 -5.23 -19.76 -1.69
N GLY A 336 -6.46 -19.40 -2.06
CA GLY A 336 -7.57 -20.33 -2.29
C GLY A 336 -8.06 -21.02 -1.01
N ILE A 337 -7.95 -20.34 0.14
CA ILE A 337 -8.34 -20.86 1.46
C ILE A 337 -9.40 -19.96 2.11
N GLU A 338 -10.25 -20.54 2.96
CA GLU A 338 -11.31 -19.79 3.65
C GLU A 338 -10.89 -19.32 5.06
N LYS A 339 -9.93 -20.01 5.69
CA LYS A 339 -9.52 -19.77 7.08
C LYS A 339 -8.01 -19.80 7.23
N THR A 340 -7.51 -19.01 8.18
CA THR A 340 -6.08 -18.94 8.55
C THR A 340 -5.54 -20.29 9.05
N SER A 341 -6.38 -21.12 9.67
CA SER A 341 -6.01 -22.47 10.13
C SER A 341 -5.68 -23.46 9.01
N ASP A 342 -6.18 -23.21 7.80
CA ASP A 342 -6.07 -24.13 6.67
C ASP A 342 -4.81 -23.87 5.82
N VAL A 343 -3.99 -22.89 6.22
CA VAL A 343 -2.73 -22.56 5.56
C VAL A 343 -1.76 -23.74 5.68
N SER A 344 -1.23 -24.19 4.54
CA SER A 344 -0.12 -25.14 4.46
C SER A 344 1.00 -24.59 3.59
N PHE A 345 2.24 -24.85 4.00
CA PHE A 345 3.46 -24.49 3.26
C PHE A 345 3.94 -25.59 2.31
N ASP A 346 3.26 -26.74 2.31
CA ASP A 346 3.67 -27.86 1.47
C ASP A 346 3.44 -27.52 0.00
N LYS A 347 4.53 -27.49 -0.77
CA LYS A 347 4.48 -27.35 -2.24
C LYS A 347 3.54 -28.42 -2.77
N SER A 348 2.49 -27.97 -3.47
CA SER A 348 1.57 -28.89 -4.11
C SER A 348 2.32 -29.74 -5.14
N LEU A 349 1.86 -30.97 -5.37
CA LEU A 349 2.43 -31.84 -6.39
C LEU A 349 2.47 -31.17 -7.78
N GLY A 350 1.52 -30.27 -8.05
CA GLY A 350 1.47 -29.48 -9.27
C GLY A 350 2.69 -28.57 -9.42
N GLU A 351 3.01 -27.80 -8.39
CA GLU A 351 4.08 -26.81 -8.40
C GLU A 351 5.46 -27.43 -8.57
N ASN A 352 5.76 -28.50 -7.81
CA ASN A 352 7.01 -29.24 -7.96
C ASN A 352 7.17 -29.83 -9.36
N THR A 353 6.06 -30.22 -10.00
CA THR A 353 6.12 -30.78 -11.35
C THR A 353 6.26 -29.69 -12.40
N VAL A 354 5.59 -28.55 -12.24
CA VAL A 354 5.77 -27.38 -13.12
C VAL A 354 7.24 -26.95 -13.08
N LEU A 355 7.82 -26.82 -11.89
CA LEU A 355 9.22 -26.47 -11.71
C LEU A 355 10.16 -27.49 -12.39
N LEU A 356 9.91 -28.79 -12.18
CA LEU A 356 10.69 -29.88 -12.80
C LEU A 356 10.66 -29.85 -14.34
N LEU A 357 9.54 -29.38 -14.91
CA LEU A 357 9.28 -29.41 -16.34
C LEU A 357 9.54 -28.07 -17.04
N THR A 358 10.03 -27.07 -16.29
CA THR A 358 10.55 -25.81 -16.82
C THR A 358 12.05 -25.97 -17.05
N PHE A 359 12.48 -25.78 -18.29
CA PHE A 359 13.86 -26.00 -18.72
C PHE A 359 14.64 -24.71 -19.00
N ASP A 360 13.95 -23.59 -18.93
CA ASP A 360 14.52 -22.26 -19.09
C ASP A 360 14.87 -21.75 -17.69
N ASN A 361 16.13 -21.35 -17.48
CA ASN A 361 16.60 -20.98 -16.15
C ASN A 361 15.86 -19.74 -15.61
N VAL A 362 15.55 -18.77 -16.48
CA VAL A 362 14.85 -17.55 -16.09
C VAL A 362 13.42 -17.86 -15.70
N LYS A 363 12.71 -18.64 -16.52
CA LYS A 363 11.36 -19.08 -16.15
C LYS A 363 11.35 -19.97 -14.91
N GLN A 364 12.39 -20.77 -14.71
CA GLN A 364 12.50 -21.59 -13.51
C GLN A 364 12.63 -20.70 -12.26
N ALA A 365 13.50 -19.68 -12.31
CA ALA A 365 13.69 -18.72 -11.23
C ALA A 365 12.42 -17.88 -10.97
N GLN A 366 11.70 -17.46 -12.02
CA GLN A 366 10.40 -16.78 -11.87
C GLN A 366 9.39 -17.67 -11.13
N ILE A 367 9.30 -18.95 -11.47
CA ILE A 367 8.42 -19.91 -10.79
C ILE A 367 8.87 -20.15 -9.35
N GLU A 368 10.18 -20.26 -9.09
CA GLU A 368 10.71 -20.41 -7.72
C GLU A 368 10.35 -19.20 -6.86
N LEU A 369 10.50 -18.00 -7.41
CA LEU A 369 10.11 -16.76 -6.77
C LEU A 369 8.60 -16.67 -6.52
N ASP A 370 7.75 -17.03 -7.49
CA ASP A 370 6.28 -17.07 -7.31
C ASP A 370 5.85 -18.03 -6.20
N LEU A 371 6.52 -19.18 -6.08
CA LEU A 371 6.26 -20.14 -5.01
C LEU A 371 6.70 -19.61 -3.65
N ALA A 372 7.83 -18.91 -3.61
CA ALA A 372 8.33 -18.28 -2.40
C ALA A 372 7.40 -17.14 -1.96
N GLU A 373 6.90 -16.32 -2.89
CA GLU A 373 5.92 -15.26 -2.65
C GLU A 373 4.61 -15.84 -2.10
N ARG A 374 4.12 -16.93 -2.70
CA ARG A 374 2.93 -17.63 -2.19
C ARG A 374 3.13 -18.09 -0.74
N ASN A 375 4.31 -18.67 -0.43
CA ASN A 375 4.64 -19.09 0.93
C ASN A 375 4.83 -17.92 1.89
N PHE A 376 5.34 -16.79 1.41
CA PHE A 376 5.47 -15.54 2.15
C PHE A 376 4.08 -15.01 2.55
N ILE A 377 3.13 -14.96 1.61
CA ILE A 377 1.73 -14.57 1.89
C ILE A 377 1.07 -15.57 2.85
N ALA A 378 1.25 -16.86 2.63
CA ALA A 378 0.77 -17.91 3.53
C ALA A 378 1.30 -17.74 4.95
N ALA A 379 2.58 -17.42 5.11
CA ALA A 379 3.20 -17.22 6.42
C ALA A 379 2.63 -15.99 7.12
N GLN A 380 2.40 -14.88 6.41
CA GLN A 380 1.71 -13.72 6.97
C GLN A 380 0.32 -14.09 7.50
N VAL A 381 -0.49 -14.79 6.68
CA VAL A 381 -1.83 -15.24 7.08
C VAL A 381 -1.75 -16.16 8.30
N LYS A 382 -0.81 -17.12 8.31
CA LYS A 382 -0.62 -18.07 9.41
C LYS A 382 -0.25 -17.36 10.71
N LEU A 383 0.60 -16.33 10.66
CA LEU A 383 1.00 -15.54 11.84
C LEU A 383 -0.14 -14.73 12.47
N THR A 384 -1.23 -14.48 11.75
CA THR A 384 -2.44 -13.85 12.32
C THR A 384 -3.31 -14.81 13.13
N ASP A 385 -3.05 -16.13 13.11
CA ASP A 385 -3.80 -17.08 13.92
C ASP A 385 -3.35 -17.03 15.39
N VAL A 386 -4.30 -16.67 16.27
CA VAL A 386 -4.11 -16.53 17.72
C VAL A 386 -3.68 -17.85 18.39
N ASN A 387 -3.92 -19.01 17.76
CA ASN A 387 -3.62 -20.32 18.33
C ASN A 387 -2.31 -20.95 17.82
N LEU A 388 -1.41 -20.15 17.25
CA LEU A 388 -0.14 -20.65 16.74
C LEU A 388 0.75 -21.22 17.86
N THR A 389 1.34 -22.38 17.59
CA THR A 389 2.46 -22.88 18.40
C THR A 389 3.75 -22.14 18.06
N GLU A 390 4.71 -22.07 18.98
CA GLU A 390 6.02 -21.45 18.72
C GLU A 390 6.79 -22.13 17.57
N GLU A 391 6.60 -23.44 17.38
CA GLU A 391 7.19 -24.18 16.24
C GLU A 391 6.57 -23.75 14.90
N GLU A 392 5.24 -23.61 14.85
CA GLU A 392 4.55 -23.08 13.67
C GLU A 392 4.91 -21.62 13.40
N ARG A 393 5.09 -20.79 14.45
CA ARG A 393 5.55 -19.41 14.32
C ARG A 393 6.93 -19.35 13.68
N ALA A 394 7.89 -20.09 14.23
CA ALA A 394 9.24 -20.16 13.66
C ALA A 394 9.23 -20.71 12.22
N GLY A 395 8.37 -21.69 11.94
CA GLY A 395 8.16 -22.22 10.60
C GLY A 395 7.63 -21.17 9.62
N ALA A 396 6.64 -20.38 10.03
CA ALA A 396 6.10 -19.28 9.23
C ALA A 396 7.14 -18.18 9.00
N GLU A 397 7.83 -17.73 10.04
CA GLU A 397 8.89 -16.72 9.92
C GLU A 397 10.03 -17.17 9.00
N SER A 398 10.39 -18.45 8.99
CA SER A 398 11.42 -18.97 8.08
C SER A 398 11.05 -18.82 6.60
N LYS A 399 9.76 -18.63 6.27
CA LYS A 399 9.29 -18.36 4.91
C LYS A 399 9.54 -16.93 4.47
N PHE A 400 9.70 -16.00 5.42
CA PHE A 400 10.14 -14.64 5.11
C PHE A 400 11.60 -14.66 4.65
N ASP A 401 12.45 -15.39 5.38
CA ASP A 401 13.85 -15.59 5.02
C ASP A 401 14.00 -16.35 3.67
N GLU A 402 13.15 -17.35 3.43
CA GLU A 402 13.11 -18.07 2.15
C GLU A 402 12.79 -17.11 1.00
N PHE A 403 11.73 -16.31 1.10
CA PHE A 403 11.37 -15.33 0.07
C PHE A 403 12.48 -14.30 -0.15
N GLY A 404 13.06 -13.76 0.93
CA GLY A 404 14.17 -12.81 0.80
C GLY A 404 15.42 -13.42 0.15
N ARG A 405 15.68 -14.72 0.35
CA ARG A 405 16.76 -15.42 -0.37
C ARG A 405 16.45 -15.58 -1.85
N GLU A 406 15.26 -16.08 -2.20
CA GLU A 406 14.88 -16.30 -3.61
C GLU A 406 14.85 -14.98 -4.39
N MET A 407 14.44 -13.87 -3.77
CA MET A 407 14.52 -12.52 -4.35
C MET A 407 15.97 -12.11 -4.67
N ARG A 408 16.90 -12.28 -3.72
CA ARG A 408 18.33 -11.98 -3.96
C ARG A 408 18.93 -12.86 -5.06
N GLU A 409 18.60 -14.15 -5.07
CA GLU A 409 19.02 -15.07 -6.13
C GLU A 409 18.44 -14.68 -7.49
N PHE A 410 17.21 -14.12 -7.51
CA PHE A 410 16.59 -13.61 -8.73
C PHE A 410 17.28 -12.35 -9.25
N TYR A 411 17.67 -11.40 -8.39
CA TYR A 411 18.45 -10.23 -8.81
C TYR A 411 19.85 -10.59 -9.33
N GLN A 412 20.53 -11.58 -8.73
CA GLN A 412 21.78 -12.09 -9.29
C GLN A 412 21.61 -12.67 -10.70
N LEU A 413 20.46 -13.31 -10.96
CA LEU A 413 20.14 -13.77 -12.31
C LEU A 413 19.85 -12.60 -13.26
N ILE A 414 19.20 -11.52 -12.81
CA ILE A 414 18.99 -10.31 -13.61
C ILE A 414 20.34 -9.71 -14.03
N ASP A 415 21.30 -9.61 -13.10
CA ASP A 415 22.67 -9.17 -13.39
C ASP A 415 23.37 -10.06 -14.43
N ASP A 416 23.20 -11.39 -14.32
CA ASP A 416 23.74 -12.33 -15.31
C ASP A 416 23.09 -12.16 -16.69
N VAL A 417 21.78 -11.86 -16.74
CA VAL A 417 21.04 -11.65 -17.99
C VAL A 417 21.39 -10.32 -18.64
N SER A 418 21.56 -9.24 -17.87
CA SER A 418 21.91 -7.90 -18.38
C SER A 418 23.24 -7.92 -19.14
N ALA A 419 24.18 -8.78 -18.77
CA ALA A 419 25.41 -8.99 -19.53
C ALA A 419 25.19 -9.43 -20.99
N THR A 420 24.00 -9.95 -21.33
CA THR A 420 23.66 -10.45 -22.67
C THR A 420 22.46 -9.77 -23.32
N ASP A 421 21.46 -9.35 -22.54
CA ASP A 421 20.19 -8.81 -23.00
C ASP A 421 19.63 -7.82 -21.96
N ASN A 422 20.02 -6.55 -22.07
CA ASN A 422 19.59 -5.49 -21.15
C ASN A 422 18.07 -5.30 -21.16
N GLU A 423 17.43 -5.30 -22.33
CA GLU A 423 15.98 -5.07 -22.44
C GLU A 423 15.21 -6.16 -21.67
N TYR A 424 15.64 -7.42 -21.79
CA TYR A 424 15.02 -8.49 -21.02
C TYR A 424 15.37 -8.45 -19.53
N ALA A 425 16.57 -7.99 -19.15
CA ALA A 425 16.92 -7.77 -17.75
C ALA A 425 16.03 -6.70 -17.10
N ASP A 426 15.77 -5.59 -17.81
CA ASP A 426 14.88 -4.51 -17.35
C ASP A 426 13.45 -5.03 -17.13
N GLU A 427 12.93 -5.89 -18.03
CA GLU A 427 11.63 -6.55 -17.84
C GLU A 427 11.59 -7.43 -16.57
N LEU A 428 12.68 -8.13 -16.26
CA LEU A 428 12.79 -8.97 -15.06
C LEU A 428 12.96 -8.12 -13.79
N SER A 429 13.67 -7.00 -13.84
CA SER A 429 13.79 -6.06 -12.72
C SER A 429 12.43 -5.46 -12.38
N THR A 430 11.72 -4.95 -13.40
CA THR A 430 10.35 -4.43 -13.26
C THR A 430 9.42 -5.48 -12.63
N TYR A 431 9.57 -6.76 -13.02
CA TYR A 431 8.80 -7.85 -12.44
C TYR A 431 9.10 -8.09 -10.95
N ALA A 432 10.38 -8.06 -10.54
CA ALA A 432 10.80 -8.26 -9.16
C ALA A 432 10.43 -7.04 -8.27
N GLU A 433 10.70 -5.83 -8.76
CA GLU A 433 10.32 -4.55 -8.14
C GLU A 433 8.82 -4.48 -7.89
N GLY A 434 8.02 -4.85 -8.89
CA GLY A 434 6.56 -4.87 -8.78
C GLY A 434 6.08 -5.75 -7.62
N LYS A 435 6.76 -6.87 -7.32
CA LYS A 435 6.44 -7.73 -6.16
C LYS A 435 6.85 -7.09 -4.84
N ILE A 436 8.05 -6.51 -4.76
CA ILE A 436 8.53 -5.79 -3.56
C ILE A 436 7.54 -4.66 -3.23
N MET A 437 7.24 -3.81 -4.21
CA MET A 437 6.37 -2.64 -4.06
C MET A 437 4.93 -3.05 -3.71
N ALA A 438 4.40 -4.14 -4.28
CA ALA A 438 3.08 -4.65 -3.93
C ALA A 438 3.00 -5.11 -2.46
N HIS A 439 4.05 -5.76 -1.96
CA HIS A 439 4.12 -6.15 -0.56
C HIS A 439 4.39 -4.97 0.38
N LYS A 440 5.24 -4.02 -0.02
CA LYS A 440 5.48 -2.79 0.74
C LYS A 440 4.18 -2.04 0.95
N LYS A 441 3.37 -1.91 -0.10
CA LYS A 441 2.02 -1.33 -0.03
C LYS A 441 1.13 -2.03 0.98
N ASP A 442 1.01 -3.35 0.91
CA ASP A 442 0.16 -4.15 1.80
C ASP A 442 0.61 -4.13 3.26
N LEU A 443 1.91 -3.96 3.49
CA LEU A 443 2.52 -3.97 4.81
C LEU A 443 2.70 -2.56 5.38
N SER A 444 2.42 -1.50 4.61
CA SER A 444 2.63 -0.12 5.06
C SER A 444 1.75 0.27 6.27
N VAL A 445 0.62 -0.39 6.48
CA VAL A 445 -0.25 -0.20 7.66
C VAL A 445 0.17 -1.05 8.87
N VAL A 446 1.06 -2.02 8.69
CA VAL A 446 1.48 -2.95 9.74
C VAL A 446 2.38 -2.24 10.73
N LEU A 447 1.97 -2.28 12.00
CA LEU A 447 2.72 -1.73 13.12
C LEU A 447 3.63 -2.76 13.81
N PRO A 448 4.59 -2.30 14.64
CA PRO A 448 5.59 -3.16 15.25
C PRO A 448 5.06 -4.21 16.24
N ASP A 449 3.88 -3.99 16.82
CA ASP A 449 3.20 -4.94 17.70
C ASP A 449 2.54 -6.10 16.92
N SER A 450 2.45 -5.98 15.60
CA SER A 450 1.84 -6.98 14.74
C SER A 450 2.74 -8.20 14.55
N PRO A 451 2.21 -9.44 14.61
CA PRO A 451 3.00 -10.65 14.39
C PRO A 451 3.57 -10.75 12.95
N VAL A 452 3.09 -9.93 12.01
CA VAL A 452 3.60 -9.86 10.64
C VAL A 452 4.58 -8.70 10.42
N TYR A 453 4.98 -7.96 11.46
CA TYR A 453 5.93 -6.85 11.32
C TYR A 453 7.30 -7.27 10.75
N LYS A 454 7.77 -8.47 11.11
CA LYS A 454 9.00 -9.04 10.52
C LYS A 454 8.91 -9.21 9.00
N ALA A 455 7.70 -9.41 8.45
CA ALA A 455 7.48 -9.44 7.01
C ALA A 455 7.74 -8.06 6.39
N ARG A 456 7.31 -6.99 7.08
CA ARG A 456 7.54 -5.60 6.66
C ARG A 456 9.03 -5.29 6.63
N GLN A 457 9.74 -5.54 7.74
CA GLN A 457 11.19 -5.32 7.82
C GLN A 457 11.94 -6.05 6.70
N MET A 458 11.58 -7.30 6.41
CA MET A 458 12.20 -8.06 5.33
C MET A 458 11.91 -7.46 3.95
N VAL A 459 10.72 -6.91 3.71
CA VAL A 459 10.40 -6.22 2.44
C VAL A 459 11.14 -4.90 2.32
N ASP A 460 11.28 -4.15 3.42
CA ASP A 460 12.09 -2.93 3.48
C ASP A 460 13.57 -3.26 3.15
N ASP A 461 14.10 -4.37 3.68
CA ASP A 461 15.46 -4.86 3.34
C ASP A 461 15.61 -5.27 1.86
N LEU A 462 14.54 -5.73 1.22
CA LEU A 462 14.57 -6.10 -0.20
C LEU A 462 14.52 -4.89 -1.13
N GLU A 463 14.02 -3.75 -0.67
CA GLU A 463 13.99 -2.51 -1.45
C GLU A 463 15.40 -2.08 -1.88
N PHE A 464 16.42 -2.37 -1.06
CA PHE A 464 17.83 -2.10 -1.41
C PHE A 464 18.35 -2.90 -2.61
N LEU A 465 17.67 -3.98 -3.02
CA LEU A 465 18.05 -4.74 -4.21
C LEU A 465 17.67 -4.02 -5.51
N VAL A 466 16.75 -3.06 -5.43
CA VAL A 466 16.29 -2.25 -6.56
C VAL A 466 17.29 -1.13 -6.86
N ALA A 467 18.05 -0.71 -5.85
CA ALA A 467 18.92 0.44 -5.97
C ALA A 467 20.07 0.22 -6.97
N GLU A 468 20.24 1.15 -7.90
CA GLU A 468 21.31 1.12 -8.91
C GLU A 468 22.66 1.54 -8.32
N ASP A 469 22.66 2.41 -7.31
CA ASP A 469 23.87 2.94 -6.69
C ASP A 469 23.71 3.31 -5.19
N ASP A 470 24.83 3.68 -4.55
CA ASP A 470 24.87 4.06 -3.14
C ASP A 470 24.01 5.30 -2.82
N MET A 471 23.76 6.18 -3.79
CA MET A 471 22.92 7.37 -3.62
C MET A 471 21.46 6.97 -3.53
N GLU A 472 21.01 6.04 -4.38
CA GLU A 472 19.66 5.48 -4.31
C GLU A 472 19.45 4.68 -3.02
N ILE A 473 20.44 3.89 -2.57
CA ILE A 473 20.39 3.22 -1.26
C ILE A 473 20.19 4.23 -0.13
N ALA A 474 20.96 5.34 -0.14
CA ALA A 474 20.83 6.38 0.87
C ALA A 474 19.45 7.08 0.82
N SER A 475 18.90 7.28 -0.38
CA SER A 475 17.53 7.79 -0.58
C SER A 475 16.47 6.85 -0.01
N ILE A 476 16.58 5.54 -0.29
CA ILE A 476 15.69 4.51 0.25
C ILE A 476 15.76 4.48 1.78
N LYS A 477 16.96 4.48 2.37
CA LYS A 477 17.14 4.54 3.84
C LYS A 477 16.51 5.78 4.45
N ASN A 478 16.69 6.94 3.82
CA ASN A 478 16.06 8.16 4.28
C ASN A 478 14.52 8.10 4.21
N SER A 479 13.97 7.50 3.15
CA SER A 479 12.54 7.25 3.02
C SER A 479 12.01 6.29 4.09
N GLN A 480 12.71 5.17 4.34
CA GLN A 480 12.37 4.21 5.40
C GLN A 480 12.45 4.83 6.79
N ALA A 481 13.42 5.70 7.06
CA ALA A 481 13.46 6.49 8.28
C ALA A 481 12.19 7.35 8.42
N ALA A 482 11.80 8.12 7.41
CA ALA A 482 10.56 8.91 7.47
C ALA A 482 9.32 8.03 7.76
N GLU A 483 9.26 6.82 7.18
CA GLU A 483 8.20 5.85 7.47
C GLU A 483 8.24 5.32 8.92
N LYS A 484 9.42 5.08 9.49
CA LYS A 484 9.58 4.67 10.90
C LYS A 484 9.15 5.79 11.85
N LEU A 485 9.49 7.04 11.55
CA LEU A 485 9.03 8.17 12.34
C LEU A 485 7.50 8.30 12.34
N ALA A 486 6.91 8.11 11.16
CA ALA A 486 5.47 7.99 10.97
C ALA A 486 4.85 6.88 11.84
N VAL A 487 5.48 5.71 11.91
CA VAL A 487 5.06 4.60 12.78
C VAL A 487 5.20 4.97 14.26
N ALA A 488 6.30 5.62 14.67
CA ALA A 488 6.50 6.05 16.04
C ALA A 488 5.40 7.02 16.51
N GLU A 489 5.02 8.00 15.66
CA GLU A 489 3.90 8.91 15.93
C GLU A 489 2.58 8.15 16.16
N GLU A 490 2.28 7.15 15.32
CA GLU A 490 1.07 6.34 15.46
C GLU A 490 1.08 5.50 16.76
N VAL A 491 2.22 4.90 17.10
CA VAL A 491 2.40 4.08 18.31
C VAL A 491 2.29 4.94 19.57
N VAL A 492 2.85 6.16 19.56
CA VAL A 492 2.64 7.18 20.60
C VAL A 492 1.17 7.51 20.75
N GLY A 493 0.45 7.73 19.64
CA GLY A 493 -1.00 7.98 19.66
C GLY A 493 -1.84 6.84 20.26
N ARG A 494 -1.29 5.61 20.31
CA ARG A 494 -1.89 4.44 21.00
C ARG A 494 -1.47 4.33 22.47
N GLY A 495 -0.52 5.14 22.92
CA GLY A 495 0.00 5.18 24.28
C GLY A 495 1.11 4.15 24.58
N ASP A 496 1.67 3.48 23.56
CA ASP A 496 2.76 2.52 23.75
C ASP A 496 4.13 3.18 23.59
N LEU A 497 4.53 3.94 24.61
CA LEU A 497 5.80 4.67 24.59
C LEU A 497 7.03 3.77 24.51
N GLY A 498 6.92 2.51 24.96
CA GLY A 498 8.03 1.55 24.91
C GLY A 498 8.32 1.13 23.47
N LEU A 499 7.28 0.72 22.75
CA LEU A 499 7.37 0.34 21.35
C LEU A 499 7.76 1.53 20.47
N ALA A 500 7.23 2.72 20.75
CA ALA A 500 7.61 3.92 20.01
C ALA A 500 9.10 4.28 20.20
N SER A 501 9.67 4.05 21.39
CA SER A 501 11.11 4.21 21.62
C SER A 501 11.94 3.23 20.78
N GLU A 502 11.51 1.97 20.67
CA GLU A 502 12.17 0.96 19.82
C GLU A 502 12.16 1.37 18.35
N VAL A 503 11.04 1.90 17.86
CA VAL A 503 10.94 2.43 16.49
C VAL A 503 11.83 3.65 16.28
N LEU A 504 11.99 4.51 17.28
CA LEU A 504 12.90 5.67 17.20
C LEU A 504 14.37 5.25 17.14
N ASP A 505 14.76 4.16 17.81
CA ASP A 505 16.10 3.58 17.67
C ASP A 505 16.33 3.04 16.25
N ASP A 506 15.32 2.36 15.68
CA ASP A 506 15.37 1.89 14.30
C ASP A 506 15.42 3.05 13.28
N TYR A 507 14.70 4.15 13.55
CA TYR A 507 14.78 5.39 12.76
C TYR A 507 16.20 5.95 12.80
N LYS A 508 16.78 6.03 14.01
CA LYS A 508 18.13 6.59 14.21
C LYS A 508 19.15 5.83 13.38
N ASN A 509 19.09 4.50 13.41
CA ASN A 509 20.01 3.64 12.65
C ASN A 509 19.91 3.92 11.14
N ASP A 510 18.70 4.02 10.59
CA ASP A 510 18.51 4.28 9.15
C ASP A 510 19.01 5.66 8.73
N VAL A 511 18.71 6.70 9.52
CA VAL A 511 19.19 8.07 9.21
C VAL A 511 20.71 8.16 9.35
N THR A 512 21.30 7.55 10.37
CA THR A 512 22.75 7.47 10.53
C THR A 512 23.42 6.77 9.36
N ASP A 513 22.86 5.65 8.90
CA ASP A 513 23.36 4.93 7.73
C ASP A 513 23.25 5.80 6.46
N ALA A 514 22.11 6.49 6.25
CA ALA A 514 21.93 7.39 5.12
C ALA A 514 22.94 8.54 5.13
N ILE A 515 23.14 9.21 6.28
CA ILE A 515 24.15 10.26 6.45
C ILE A 515 25.56 9.73 6.13
N THR A 516 25.90 8.55 6.65
CA THR A 516 27.22 7.92 6.43
C THR A 516 27.45 7.60 4.95
N MET A 517 26.42 7.10 4.26
CA MET A 517 26.49 6.85 2.82
C MET A 517 26.69 8.15 2.05
N ILE A 518 25.93 9.21 2.36
CA ILE A 518 26.05 10.53 1.73
C ILE A 518 27.44 11.15 1.94
N ASP A 519 28.01 11.05 3.15
CA ASP A 519 29.37 11.52 3.45
C ASP A 519 30.43 10.80 2.61
N SER A 520 30.21 9.51 2.33
CA SER A 520 31.11 8.71 1.50
C SER A 520 31.04 9.03 0.01
N LEU A 521 30.00 9.75 -0.46
CA LEU A 521 29.86 10.16 -1.85
C LEU A 521 30.84 11.28 -2.19
N ILE A 522 31.85 10.94 -3.00
CA ILE A 522 32.96 11.82 -3.39
C ILE A 522 32.51 12.96 -4.32
N GLU A 523 31.47 12.75 -5.13
CA GLU A 523 31.05 13.68 -6.17
C GLU A 523 29.92 14.60 -5.66
N GLU A 524 30.23 15.89 -5.57
CA GLU A 524 29.21 16.93 -5.41
C GLU A 524 28.34 16.96 -6.66
N SER A 525 27.05 16.68 -6.48
CA SER A 525 26.05 16.62 -7.53
C SER A 525 24.74 17.23 -7.04
N ASP A 526 23.92 17.74 -7.97
CA ASP A 526 22.60 18.30 -7.66
C ASP A 526 21.71 17.28 -6.91
N ASP A 527 21.90 15.98 -7.18
CA ASP A 527 21.12 14.91 -6.53
C ASP A 527 21.61 14.61 -5.11
N LYS A 528 22.92 14.73 -4.85
CA LYS A 528 23.46 14.70 -3.48
C LYS A 528 22.90 15.86 -2.64
N GLU A 529 22.85 17.07 -3.21
CA GLU A 529 22.31 18.26 -2.52
C GLU A 529 20.83 18.07 -2.16
N LYS A 530 20.00 17.60 -3.10
CA LYS A 530 18.59 17.25 -2.81
C LYS A 530 18.46 16.18 -1.74
N LEU A 531 19.33 15.17 -1.75
CA LEU A 531 19.30 14.10 -0.75
C LEU A 531 19.69 14.63 0.64
N VAL A 532 20.69 15.51 0.73
CA VAL A 532 21.04 16.22 1.98
C VAL A 532 19.86 17.05 2.48
N GLU A 533 19.17 17.77 1.59
CA GLU A 533 17.96 18.54 1.93
C GLU A 533 16.86 17.61 2.48
N ASN A 534 16.56 16.51 1.79
CA ASN A 534 15.57 15.51 2.21
C ASN A 534 15.92 14.86 3.57
N VAL A 535 17.19 14.55 3.82
CA VAL A 535 17.64 14.01 5.12
C VAL A 535 17.50 15.05 6.23
N THR A 536 17.93 16.29 5.96
CA THR A 536 17.81 17.40 6.91
C THR A 536 16.36 17.66 7.28
N GLU A 537 15.48 17.62 6.29
CA GLU A 537 14.05 17.76 6.50
C GLU A 537 13.47 16.63 7.34
N ASN A 538 13.84 15.38 7.05
CA ASN A 538 13.43 14.21 7.83
C ASN A 538 13.92 14.25 9.28
N ILE A 539 15.10 14.82 9.54
CA ILE A 539 15.58 15.09 10.91
C ILE A 539 14.69 16.14 11.58
N GLY A 540 14.27 17.18 10.85
CA GLY A 540 13.33 18.19 11.34
C GLY A 540 11.97 17.61 11.74
N LEU A 541 11.53 16.53 11.06
CA LEU A 541 10.27 15.86 11.40
C LEU A 541 10.27 15.24 12.81
N LEU A 542 11.43 14.98 13.44
CA LEU A 542 11.49 14.43 14.81
C LEU A 542 10.67 15.24 15.81
N ASP A 543 10.55 16.56 15.59
CA ASP A 543 9.79 17.47 16.44
C ASP A 543 8.27 17.17 16.45
N THR A 544 7.78 16.35 15.52
CA THR A 544 6.38 15.89 15.48
C THR A 544 6.06 14.88 16.57
N VAL A 545 7.04 14.11 17.06
CA VAL A 545 6.85 13.07 18.09
C VAL A 545 6.97 13.66 19.50
N SER A 546 6.27 14.77 19.75
CA SER A 546 6.44 15.62 20.93
C SER A 546 6.21 14.95 22.30
N GLU A 547 5.42 13.86 22.37
CA GLU A 547 5.16 13.17 23.64
C GLU A 547 6.36 12.35 24.16
N LEU A 548 7.35 12.07 23.30
CA LEU A 548 8.58 11.33 23.65
C LEU A 548 9.78 12.26 23.81
N SER A 549 9.57 13.50 24.29
CA SER A 549 10.58 14.56 24.25
C SER A 549 11.99 14.11 24.66
N VAL A 550 12.14 13.29 25.70
CA VAL A 550 13.46 12.80 26.14
C VAL A 550 14.13 11.87 25.12
N ALA A 551 13.42 10.87 24.62
CA ALA A 551 13.99 9.94 23.62
C ALA A 551 14.21 10.65 22.28
N VAL A 552 13.30 11.54 21.90
CA VAL A 552 13.41 12.38 20.70
C VAL A 552 14.62 13.30 20.80
N ASP A 553 14.82 13.98 21.93
CA ASP A 553 15.96 14.88 22.14
C ASP A 553 17.30 14.12 22.07
N GLU A 554 17.36 12.91 22.63
CA GLU A 554 18.53 12.03 22.55
C GLU A 554 18.84 11.65 21.10
N VAL A 555 17.87 11.05 20.39
CA VAL A 555 18.00 10.67 18.98
C VAL A 555 18.36 11.87 18.11
N LYS A 556 17.67 12.99 18.27
CA LYS A 556 17.93 14.23 17.53
C LYS A 556 19.35 14.73 17.77
N SER A 557 19.83 14.72 19.01
CA SER A 557 21.17 15.20 19.33
C SER A 557 22.27 14.38 18.64
N GLU A 558 22.15 13.05 18.63
CA GLU A 558 23.11 12.14 17.98
C GLU A 558 23.10 12.31 16.46
N VAL A 559 21.90 12.33 15.86
CA VAL A 559 21.75 12.44 14.40
C VAL A 559 22.21 13.81 13.88
N VAL A 560 21.88 14.90 14.60
CA VAL A 560 22.31 16.26 14.25
C VAL A 560 23.82 16.42 14.40
N GLU A 561 24.45 15.81 15.40
CA GLU A 561 25.91 15.81 15.56
C GLU A 561 26.58 15.12 14.36
N LEU A 562 26.12 13.91 14.00
CA LEU A 562 26.64 13.17 12.87
C LEU A 562 26.44 13.92 11.53
N ALA A 563 25.28 14.53 11.32
CA ALA A 563 25.00 15.28 10.09
C ALA A 563 25.95 16.49 9.94
N LYS A 564 26.29 17.17 11.04
CA LYS A 564 27.31 18.24 11.03
C LYS A 564 28.70 17.72 10.72
N GLU A 565 29.08 16.55 11.24
CA GLU A 565 30.35 15.91 10.92
C GLU A 565 30.44 15.56 9.43
N ALA A 566 29.33 15.18 8.82
CA ALA A 566 29.18 14.94 7.38
C ALA A 566 29.05 16.22 6.53
N GLY A 567 29.22 17.41 7.12
CA GLY A 567 29.18 18.69 6.39
C GLY A 567 27.77 19.21 6.05
N MET A 568 26.71 18.68 6.65
CA MET A 568 25.35 19.20 6.51
C MET A 568 25.17 20.40 7.46
N GLU A 569 25.51 21.61 6.98
CA GLU A 569 25.59 22.81 7.84
C GLU A 569 24.22 23.33 8.33
N ASP A 570 23.13 23.05 7.61
CA ASP A 570 21.78 23.60 7.87
C ASP A 570 20.88 22.76 8.80
N VAL A 571 21.42 21.71 9.43
CA VAL A 571 20.61 20.80 10.26
C VAL A 571 20.14 21.45 11.58
N ASN A 572 20.75 22.57 11.99
CA ASN A 572 20.26 23.40 13.10
C ASN A 572 19.17 24.40 12.67
N GLY A 573 18.88 24.53 11.37
CA GLY A 573 18.21 25.67 10.76
C GLY A 573 16.68 25.73 10.91
N VAL A 574 16.01 24.65 11.31
CA VAL A 574 14.58 24.72 11.67
C VAL A 574 14.42 25.21 13.11
N VAL A 575 15.02 26.35 13.43
CA VAL A 575 14.56 27.15 14.56
C VAL A 575 13.28 27.81 14.08
N LEU A 576 12.13 27.25 14.45
CA LEU A 576 10.86 27.99 14.36
C LEU A 576 11.07 29.27 15.16
N GLU A 577 11.28 30.40 14.48
CA GLU A 577 11.36 31.69 15.16
C GLU A 577 10.07 31.82 15.98
N PRO A 578 10.17 31.99 17.31
CA PRO A 578 8.99 32.29 18.10
C PRO A 578 8.42 33.59 17.54
N VAL A 579 7.24 33.51 16.92
CA VAL A 579 6.46 34.69 16.56
C VAL A 579 6.28 35.46 17.86
N ASP A 580 6.99 36.58 17.95
CA ASP A 580 7.03 37.41 19.14
C ASP A 580 5.59 37.84 19.45
N ALA A 581 5.01 37.22 20.48
CA ALA A 581 3.69 37.59 20.98
C ALA A 581 3.85 39.00 21.51
N GLY A 582 3.36 39.97 20.73
CA GLY A 582 3.56 41.40 20.94
C GLY A 582 3.55 41.77 22.41
N SER A 583 4.68 42.30 22.88
CA SER A 583 4.74 42.94 24.18
C SER A 583 3.86 44.18 24.13
N GLU A 584 2.84 44.15 24.98
CA GLU A 584 2.14 45.33 25.44
C GLU A 584 3.16 46.32 26.03
N GLY A 585 2.93 47.60 25.69
CA GLY A 585 3.30 48.84 26.37
C GLY A 585 4.48 48.86 27.34
N ASP A 586 5.40 49.80 27.11
CA ASP A 586 5.45 50.94 28.01
C ASP A 586 6.24 52.13 27.45
N GLU A 587 5.64 53.30 27.69
CA GLU A 587 6.22 54.60 28.01
C GLU A 587 7.36 55.16 27.14
N ASN A 588 7.03 56.22 26.39
CA ASN A 588 8.00 57.29 26.22
C ASN A 588 7.33 58.67 26.31
N GLU A 589 7.62 59.34 27.43
CA GLU A 589 7.47 60.77 27.60
C GLU A 589 8.36 61.50 26.60
N ASN A 590 7.78 62.36 25.74
CA ASN A 590 8.40 63.66 25.54
C ASN A 590 7.43 64.73 25.02
N SER A 591 7.55 65.87 25.69
CA SER A 591 6.87 67.13 25.48
C SER A 591 7.14 67.75 24.11
N SER A 592 6.10 68.30 23.49
CA SER A 592 6.22 69.52 22.68
C SER A 592 4.90 70.27 22.68
N ASP A 593 5.01 71.45 23.28
CA ASP A 593 4.11 72.60 23.32
C ASP A 593 3.64 73.06 21.92
N GLY A 594 2.45 73.67 21.86
CA GLY A 594 1.90 74.30 20.65
C GLY A 594 0.37 74.30 20.59
N GLY A 595 -0.23 75.31 21.23
CA GLY A 595 -1.67 75.49 21.38
C GLY A 595 -2.48 75.86 20.13
N GLY A 596 -3.81 75.87 20.32
CA GLY A 596 -4.80 76.42 19.39
C GLY A 596 -6.23 75.97 19.71
N GLU A 597 -6.95 76.81 20.46
CA GLU A 597 -8.38 77.18 20.34
C GLU A 597 -9.32 76.17 19.62
N SER A 598 -10.40 75.64 20.20
CA SER A 598 -11.60 76.30 20.77
C SER A 598 -12.86 75.65 20.15
N GLU A 599 -13.92 75.59 20.96
CA GLU A 599 -15.36 75.51 20.63
C GLU A 599 -16.10 74.16 20.53
N ASN A 600 -17.05 74.04 21.49
CA ASN A 600 -18.45 73.60 21.39
C ASN A 600 -18.75 72.20 20.81
N GLY A 601 -19.51 71.32 21.45
CA GLY A 601 -20.58 71.51 22.41
C GLY A 601 -21.66 70.45 22.14
N ASN A 602 -22.51 70.22 23.13
CA ASN A 602 -23.74 69.41 23.14
C ASN A 602 -23.68 67.89 23.38
N SER A 603 -24.01 67.59 24.63
CA SER A 603 -24.81 66.47 25.12
C SER A 603 -26.17 66.32 24.42
N ASP A 604 -26.72 65.11 24.49
CA ASP A 604 -28.06 64.76 25.03
C ASP A 604 -28.39 63.33 24.55
N GLU A 605 -28.47 62.31 25.42
CA GLU A 605 -29.55 61.97 26.36
C GLU A 605 -30.52 60.90 25.79
N ILE A 606 -30.28 59.65 26.24
CA ILE A 606 -31.22 58.67 26.83
C ILE A 606 -32.69 58.65 26.32
N ALA A 607 -33.16 57.49 25.85
CA ALA A 607 -34.30 56.79 26.47
C ALA A 607 -34.66 55.45 25.79
N ASN A 608 -34.57 54.39 26.60
CA ASN A 608 -35.28 53.12 26.49
C ASN A 608 -36.76 53.31 26.91
N PRO A 609 -37.71 52.48 26.44
CA PRO A 609 -38.49 51.73 27.42
C PRO A 609 -38.89 50.30 26.99
N GLU A 610 -38.66 49.36 27.90
CA GLU A 610 -39.43 48.11 28.10
C GLU A 610 -40.64 48.35 29.04
N PRO A 611 -41.44 47.34 29.43
CA PRO A 611 -42.17 46.34 28.63
C PRO A 611 -43.66 46.26 29.07
N LYS A 612 -44.50 45.52 28.34
CA LYS A 612 -45.75 44.97 28.90
C LYS A 612 -45.93 43.49 28.59
N SER A 613 -46.24 42.80 29.68
CA SER A 613 -46.48 41.39 29.89
C SER A 613 -47.72 40.84 29.19
N GLU A 614 -47.63 39.60 28.69
CA GLU A 614 -48.73 38.63 28.74
C GLU A 614 -48.15 37.20 28.73
N ARG A 615 -48.59 36.38 29.71
CA ARG A 615 -48.31 34.94 29.84
C ARG A 615 -49.51 34.16 29.35
N LEU A 616 -49.28 33.05 28.62
CA LEU A 616 -49.83 31.68 28.81
C LEU A 616 -49.49 30.82 27.55
N ILE A 617 -48.57 29.84 27.61
CA ILE A 617 -48.77 28.35 27.63
C ILE A 617 -49.46 27.83 26.33
N ASP A 618 -48.98 26.95 25.43
CA ASP A 618 -48.11 25.74 25.45
C ASP A 618 -47.68 25.34 24.00
N GLY A 619 -46.57 24.60 23.83
CA GLY A 619 -46.35 23.59 22.75
C GLY A 619 -45.57 23.99 21.47
N PRO A 620 -44.84 23.05 20.81
CA PRO A 620 -43.45 23.27 20.43
C PRO A 620 -43.19 23.55 18.93
N PHE A 621 -42.21 24.44 18.68
CA PHE A 621 -41.50 24.75 17.42
C PHE A 621 -42.32 25.21 16.21
N GLY A 622 -42.57 26.52 16.15
CA GLY A 622 -42.86 27.25 14.92
C GLY A 622 -42.07 28.56 14.88
N ILE A 623 -40.84 28.54 14.37
CA ILE A 623 -40.07 29.76 14.09
C ILE A 623 -40.48 30.25 12.69
N LYS A 624 -41.16 31.42 12.65
CA LYS A 624 -41.32 32.21 11.43
C LYS A 624 -40.06 33.05 11.24
N ILE A 625 -39.27 32.74 10.21
CA ILE A 625 -38.23 33.66 9.71
C ILE A 625 -38.89 34.62 8.73
N LYS A 626 -38.72 35.91 8.99
CA LYS A 626 -39.26 37.01 8.20
C LYS A 626 -38.11 37.58 7.35
N GLY A 627 -38.08 37.22 6.07
CA GLY A 627 -37.25 37.89 5.07
C GLY A 627 -36.36 36.97 4.25
N ASP A 628 -36.95 36.11 3.42
CA ASP A 628 -36.22 35.46 2.32
C ASP A 628 -36.66 36.04 0.98
N LYS A 629 -35.68 36.41 0.17
CA LYS A 629 -35.83 36.67 -1.27
C LYS A 629 -36.20 35.34 -1.96
N PRO A 630 -37.09 35.33 -2.95
CA PRO A 630 -37.50 34.08 -3.60
C PRO A 630 -36.32 33.42 -4.32
N LEU A 631 -36.07 32.15 -4.00
CA LEU A 631 -35.21 31.26 -4.76
C LEU A 631 -35.79 31.00 -6.16
N SER A 632 -34.88 30.77 -7.11
CA SER A 632 -35.12 30.50 -8.53
C SER A 632 -36.15 29.37 -8.79
N PRO A 633 -37.01 29.43 -9.83
CA PRO A 633 -38.10 28.48 -10.07
C PRO A 633 -37.71 27.04 -10.47
N LEU A 634 -36.44 26.64 -10.34
CA LEU A 634 -35.92 25.40 -10.94
C LEU A 634 -35.90 24.18 -10.01
N LEU A 635 -36.52 24.24 -8.83
CA LEU A 635 -36.51 23.16 -7.83
C LEU A 635 -37.90 22.73 -7.33
N GLN A 636 -38.97 22.92 -8.11
CA GLN A 636 -40.33 22.47 -7.76
C GLN A 636 -40.91 21.34 -8.62
N GLU A 637 -40.09 20.65 -9.42
CA GLU A 637 -40.55 19.46 -10.17
C GLU A 637 -39.74 18.20 -9.83
N ILE A 638 -39.52 17.92 -8.54
CA ILE A 638 -39.37 16.55 -8.03
C ILE A 638 -39.93 16.53 -6.59
N GLU A 639 -41.24 16.37 -6.45
CA GLU A 639 -41.93 15.82 -5.27
C GLU A 639 -43.19 15.07 -5.71
#